data_AF-A0A564WB54-F1
#
_entry.id   AF-A0A564WB54-F1
#
_cell.length_a   1.000
_cell.length_b   1.000
_cell.length_c   1.000
_cell.angle_alpha   90.00
_cell.angle_beta   90.00
_cell.angle_gamma   90.00
#
_symmetry.space_group_name_H-M   'P 1'
#
loop_
_entity.id
_entity.type
_entity.pdbx_description
1 polymer ?
#
loop_
_entity_poly.entity_id
_entity_poly.type
_entity_poly.pdbx_seq_one_letter_code
_entity_poly.pdbx_strand_id
1 'polypeptide(L)'
;MPSVHIVADYGTDGYRLDADASGAFPISDSLRARLAAWNDAFERACPPDAYEDITGKRFDFVAFAAQGLEIAKAVKRELPHWRVLYWDEGLDWFLARDPRHQDRARAEYEITLKDAFAPPR
;
A
#
# COMPACT_ATOMS: atom_id res chain seq x y z
N MET A 1 -16.27 8.42 8.26
CA MET A 1 -16.09 6.95 8.43
C MET A 1 -14.61 6.78 8.43
N PRO A 2 -14.01 6.23 9.49
CA PRO A 2 -12.57 6.27 9.63
C PRO A 2 -11.91 5.60 8.42
N SER A 3 -10.91 6.28 7.87
CA SER A 3 -10.11 5.83 6.75
C SER A 3 -8.66 5.59 7.15
N VAL A 4 -8.07 4.60 6.50
CA VAL A 4 -6.64 4.35 6.51
C VAL A 4 -6.16 4.15 5.08
N HIS A 5 -5.02 4.76 4.77
CA HIS A 5 -4.26 4.54 3.56
C HIS A 5 -3.12 3.59 3.88
N ILE A 6 -3.02 2.49 3.15
CA ILE A 6 -1.90 1.55 3.19
C ILE A 6 -0.97 1.96 2.06
N VAL A 7 0.19 2.52 2.42
CA VAL A 7 1.10 3.19 1.49
C VAL A 7 2.53 2.99 1.98
N ALA A 8 3.46 2.78 1.04
CA ALA A 8 4.87 2.79 1.35
C ALA A 8 5.40 4.22 1.21
N ASP A 9 6.06 4.73 2.24
CA ASP A 9 6.60 6.09 2.23
C ASP A 9 7.72 6.21 3.27
N TYR A 10 8.68 7.08 3.01
CA TYR A 10 9.85 7.25 3.86
C TYR A 10 9.48 7.88 5.21
N GLY A 11 9.94 7.26 6.30
CA GLY A 11 9.68 7.71 7.67
C GLY A 11 8.27 7.40 8.16
N THR A 12 7.60 6.40 7.57
CA THR A 12 6.24 5.98 7.95
C THR A 12 6.19 4.55 8.45
N ASP A 13 5.06 4.15 9.05
CA ASP A 13 4.83 2.77 9.48
C ASP A 13 4.15 1.91 8.39
N GLY A 14 4.13 2.36 7.13
CA GLY A 14 3.41 1.70 6.03
C GLY A 14 1.92 2.02 5.97
N TYR A 15 1.46 3.04 6.70
CA TYR A 15 0.09 3.54 6.63
C TYR A 15 -0.02 5.02 7.01
N ARG A 16 -1.13 5.64 6.61
CA ARG A 16 -1.53 7.01 6.98
C ARG A 16 -3.00 7.02 7.39
N LEU A 17 -3.32 7.66 8.52
CA LEU A 17 -4.69 7.83 8.99
C LEU A 17 -5.24 9.18 8.55
N ASP A 18 -6.52 9.20 8.18
CA ASP A 18 -7.22 10.47 7.95
C ASP A 18 -7.54 11.17 9.27
N ALA A 19 -7.75 12.49 9.21
CA ALA A 19 -8.00 13.33 10.37
C ALA A 19 -9.25 12.92 11.16
N ASP A 20 -10.23 12.24 10.53
CA ASP A 20 -11.45 11.74 11.18
C ASP A 20 -11.26 10.38 11.87
N ALA A 21 -10.10 9.73 11.72
CA ALA A 21 -9.73 8.49 12.42
C ALA A 21 -9.09 8.76 13.80
N SER A 22 -9.48 9.87 14.45
CA SER A 22 -9.00 10.32 15.75
C SER A 22 -9.36 9.32 16.86
N GLY A 23 -8.51 8.32 17.12
CA GLY A 23 -8.71 7.44 18.28
C GLY A 23 -7.76 6.27 18.43
N ALA A 24 -7.45 5.54 17.36
CA ALA A 24 -6.43 4.50 17.28
C ALA A 24 -6.63 3.76 15.95
N PHE A 25 -5.55 3.34 15.31
CA PHE A 25 -5.62 2.33 14.26
C PHE A 25 -5.75 0.96 14.92
N PRO A 26 -6.96 0.37 15.05
CA PRO A 26 -7.23 -0.71 15.99
C PRO A 26 -7.02 -2.08 15.33
N ILE A 27 -5.84 -2.24 14.74
CA ILE A 27 -5.37 -3.52 14.20
C ILE A 27 -4.52 -4.26 15.24
N SER A 28 -4.41 -5.57 15.06
CA SER A 28 -3.55 -6.44 15.85
C SER A 28 -2.07 -6.02 15.76
N ASP A 29 -1.30 -6.29 16.82
CA ASP A 29 0.14 -6.00 16.84
C ASP A 29 0.91 -6.76 15.76
N SER A 30 0.45 -7.96 15.41
CA SER A 30 1.05 -8.74 14.33
C SER A 30 0.83 -8.08 12.97
N LEU A 31 -0.35 -7.52 12.71
CA LEU A 31 -0.61 -6.79 11.47
C LEU A 31 0.13 -5.45 11.43
N ARG A 32 0.24 -4.76 12.58
CA ARG A 32 1.07 -3.56 12.70
C ARG A 32 2.53 -3.83 12.40
N ALA A 33 3.08 -4.93 12.95
CA ALA A 33 4.45 -5.35 12.66
C ALA A 33 4.66 -5.71 11.18
N ARG A 34 3.66 -6.31 10.52
CA ARG A 34 3.72 -6.60 9.09
C ARG A 34 3.75 -5.34 8.23
N LEU A 35 2.94 -4.33 8.56
CA LEU A 35 2.96 -3.02 7.88
C LEU A 35 4.32 -2.34 8.01
N ALA A 36 4.85 -2.25 9.24
CA ALA A 36 6.16 -1.68 9.49
C ALA A 36 7.27 -2.44 8.74
N ALA A 37 7.29 -3.77 8.81
CA ALA A 37 8.29 -4.58 8.12
C ALA A 37 8.23 -4.44 6.59
N TRP A 38 7.02 -4.30 6.03
CA TRP A 38 6.81 -4.04 4.60
C TRP A 38 7.34 -2.65 4.22
N ASN A 39 7.03 -1.60 4.99
CA ASN A 39 7.58 -0.26 4.73
C ASN A 39 9.10 -0.21 4.89
N ASP A 40 9.66 -0.84 5.93
CA ASP A 40 11.11 -0.90 6.11
C ASP A 40 11.81 -1.61 4.93
N ALA A 41 11.15 -2.59 4.30
CA ALA A 41 11.69 -3.23 3.10
C ALA A 41 11.74 -2.27 1.92
N PHE A 42 10.74 -1.40 1.77
CA PHE A 42 10.77 -0.31 0.80
C PHE A 42 11.91 0.66 1.08
N GLU A 43 12.00 1.20 2.30
CA GLU A 43 13.02 2.19 2.65
C GLU A 43 14.46 1.68 2.46
N ARG A 44 14.71 0.40 2.77
CA ARG A 44 16.04 -0.20 2.62
C ARG A 44 16.41 -0.53 1.18
N ALA A 45 15.44 -0.90 0.35
CA ALA A 45 15.71 -1.54 -0.94
C ALA A 45 15.29 -0.70 -2.16
N CYS A 46 14.44 0.31 -2.01
CA CYS A 46 13.98 1.16 -3.11
C CYS A 46 14.91 2.38 -3.27
N PRO A 47 15.83 2.41 -4.25
CA PRO A 47 16.64 3.61 -4.49
C PRO A 47 15.81 4.76 -5.07
N PRO A 48 16.25 6.03 -4.94
CA PRO A 48 15.52 7.19 -5.45
C PRO A 48 15.20 7.15 -6.95
N ASP A 49 16.02 6.48 -7.76
CA ASP A 49 15.87 6.34 -9.20
C ASP A 49 15.22 5.00 -9.62
N ALA A 50 14.61 4.27 -8.67
CA ALA A 50 13.92 3.00 -8.95
C ALA A 50 12.73 3.17 -9.89
N TYR A 51 11.97 4.26 -9.75
CA TYR A 51 10.79 4.52 -10.58
C TYR A 51 11.13 4.80 -12.05
N GLU A 52 12.36 5.21 -12.34
CA GLU A 52 12.87 5.42 -13.70
C GLU A 52 13.29 4.11 -14.38
N ASP A 53 13.51 3.03 -13.61
CA ASP A 53 13.90 1.74 -14.15
C ASP A 53 12.71 0.97 -14.73
N ILE A 54 12.55 1.07 -16.05
CA ILE A 54 11.52 0.35 -16.81
C ILE A 54 11.66 -1.18 -16.79
N THR A 55 12.81 -1.71 -16.34
CA THR A 55 13.06 -3.14 -16.29
C THR A 55 12.69 -3.78 -14.95
N GLY A 56 12.52 -2.97 -13.89
CA GLY A 56 12.17 -3.45 -12.54
C GLY A 56 13.30 -4.21 -11.86
N LYS A 57 14.55 -3.98 -12.30
CA LYS A 57 15.74 -4.63 -11.75
C LYS A 57 16.25 -3.94 -10.49
N ARG A 58 16.02 -2.63 -10.36
CA ARG A 58 16.41 -1.86 -9.18
C ARG A 58 15.50 -2.14 -7.98
N PHE A 59 14.22 -2.36 -8.25
CA PHE A 59 13.23 -2.70 -7.24
C PHE A 59 12.08 -3.45 -7.90
N ASP A 60 11.68 -4.58 -7.30
CA ASP A 60 10.57 -5.38 -7.79
C ASP A 60 9.24 -4.81 -7.26
N PHE A 61 8.76 -3.76 -7.92
CA PHE A 61 7.50 -3.09 -7.58
C PHE A 61 6.30 -4.04 -7.64
N VAL A 62 6.34 -5.05 -8.52
CA VAL A 62 5.22 -6.00 -8.68
C VAL A 62 5.15 -6.94 -7.48
N ALA A 63 6.27 -7.55 -7.09
CA ALA A 63 6.31 -8.41 -5.92
C ALA A 63 6.04 -7.62 -4.63
N PHE A 64 6.58 -6.40 -4.53
CA PHE A 64 6.35 -5.51 -3.40
C PHE A 64 4.86 -5.14 -3.27
N ALA A 65 4.21 -4.77 -4.38
CA ALA A 65 2.80 -4.43 -4.38
C ALA A 65 1.89 -5.64 -4.10
N ALA A 66 2.26 -6.84 -4.53
CA ALA A 66 1.52 -8.04 -4.16
C ALA A 66 1.52 -8.26 -2.64
N GLN A 67 2.65 -8.04 -1.96
CA GLN A 67 2.74 -8.10 -0.51
C GLN A 67 1.91 -7.01 0.17
N GLY A 68 1.99 -5.77 -0.32
CA GLY A 68 1.21 -4.64 0.18
C GLY A 68 -0.30 -4.89 0.08
N LEU A 69 -0.76 -5.43 -1.05
CA LEU A 69 -2.16 -5.78 -1.27
C LEU A 69 -2.65 -6.83 -0.26
N GLU A 70 -1.87 -7.88 0.00
CA GLU A 70 -2.24 -8.91 0.98
C GLU A 70 -2.28 -8.37 2.42
N ILE A 71 -1.45 -7.38 2.73
CA ILE A 71 -1.51 -6.65 4.00
C ILE A 71 -2.78 -5.78 4.06
N ALA A 72 -3.09 -5.02 3.01
CA ALA A 72 -4.28 -4.18 2.96
C ALA A 72 -5.58 -5.00 3.07
N LYS A 73 -5.63 -6.18 2.44
CA LYS A 73 -6.71 -7.16 2.62
C LYS A 73 -6.81 -7.64 4.07
N ALA A 74 -5.70 -7.90 4.74
CA ALA A 74 -5.70 -8.27 6.15
C ALA A 74 -6.24 -7.13 7.04
N VAL A 75 -5.87 -5.87 6.75
CA VAL A 75 -6.41 -4.69 7.44
C VAL A 75 -7.92 -4.60 7.24
N LYS A 76 -8.41 -4.78 6.01
CA LYS A 76 -9.86 -4.76 5.73
C LYS A 76 -10.63 -5.88 6.46
N ARG A 77 -10.02 -7.04 6.69
CA ARG A 77 -10.62 -8.13 7.47
C ARG A 77 -10.76 -7.77 8.95
N GLU A 78 -9.76 -7.13 9.54
CA GLU A 78 -9.82 -6.68 10.95
C GLU A 78 -10.73 -5.45 11.11
N LEU A 79 -10.81 -4.60 10.09
CA LEU A 79 -11.57 -3.34 10.10
C LEU A 79 -12.65 -3.30 8.99
N PRO A 80 -13.68 -4.17 9.06
CA PRO A 80 -14.68 -4.30 8.00
C PRO A 80 -15.49 -3.01 7.75
N HIS A 81 -15.63 -2.17 8.79
CA HIS A 81 -16.36 -0.91 8.76
C HIS A 81 -15.49 0.32 8.43
N TRP A 82 -14.19 0.13 8.24
CA TRP A 82 -13.27 1.20 7.84
C TRP A 82 -13.15 1.26 6.33
N ARG A 83 -12.86 2.46 5.81
CA ARG A 83 -12.38 2.62 4.45
C ARG A 83 -10.89 2.31 4.42
N VAL A 84 -10.50 1.28 3.68
CA VAL A 84 -9.09 0.87 3.53
C VAL A 84 -8.68 1.16 2.11
N LEU A 85 -7.85 2.18 1.93
CA LEU A 85 -7.29 2.56 0.63
C LEU A 85 -5.90 1.94 0.52
N TYR A 86 -5.58 1.37 -0.62
CA TYR A 86 -4.29 0.78 -0.90
C TYR A 86 -3.63 1.51 -2.06
N TRP A 87 -2.40 1.96 -1.86
CA TRP A 87 -1.55 2.50 -2.91
C TRP A 87 -0.76 1.38 -3.57
N ASP A 88 -1.07 1.08 -4.82
CA ASP A 88 -0.44 0.02 -5.59
C ASP A 88 0.84 0.52 -6.26
N GLU A 89 1.97 0.30 -5.59
CA GLU A 89 3.30 0.70 -6.09
C GLU A 89 3.66 0.11 -7.46
N GLY A 90 3.14 -1.09 -7.77
CA GLY A 90 3.34 -1.72 -9.07
C GLY A 90 2.61 -0.97 -10.17
N LEU A 91 1.38 -0.54 -9.88
CA LEU A 91 0.59 0.29 -10.78
C LEU A 91 1.16 1.70 -10.90
N ASP A 92 1.60 2.33 -9.80
CA ASP A 92 2.21 3.66 -9.82
C ASP A 92 3.50 3.65 -10.66
N TRP A 93 4.38 2.68 -10.44
CA TRP A 93 5.58 2.48 -11.25
C TRP A 93 5.27 2.25 -12.73
N PHE A 94 4.22 1.50 -13.05
CA PHE A 94 3.79 1.30 -14.44
C PHE A 94 3.28 2.60 -15.08
N LEU A 95 2.48 3.37 -14.34
CA LEU A 95 1.88 4.63 -14.82
C LEU A 95 2.90 5.76 -14.94
N ALA A 96 3.92 5.80 -14.08
CA ALA A 96 5.01 6.77 -14.11
C ALA A 96 5.75 6.81 -15.47
N ARG A 97 5.64 5.75 -16.28
CA ARG A 97 6.25 5.62 -17.61
C ARG A 97 5.53 6.38 -18.71
N ASP A 98 4.31 6.85 -18.47
CA ASP A 98 3.61 7.71 -19.42
C ASP A 98 3.50 9.14 -18.85
N PRO A 99 4.34 10.08 -19.33
CA PRO A 99 4.33 11.48 -18.90
C PRO A 99 2.97 12.17 -19.09
N ARG A 100 2.08 11.61 -19.92
CA ARG A 100 0.76 12.17 -20.21
C ARG A 100 -0.32 11.68 -19.23
N HIS A 101 0.01 10.73 -18.35
CA HIS A 101 -0.96 10.03 -17.51
C HIS A 101 -0.52 9.90 -16.04
N GLN A 102 0.22 10.89 -15.51
CA GLN A 102 0.48 11.02 -14.07
C GLN A 102 -0.81 11.37 -13.30
N ASP A 103 -1.77 10.45 -13.31
CA ASP A 103 -2.94 10.52 -12.44
C ASP A 103 -2.71 9.59 -11.26
N ARG A 104 -2.11 10.15 -10.21
CA ARG A 104 -1.88 9.49 -8.91
C ARG A 104 -3.16 8.85 -8.35
N ALA A 105 -4.34 9.37 -8.68
CA ALA A 105 -5.61 8.80 -8.25
C ALA A 105 -5.91 7.42 -8.85
N ARG A 106 -5.14 6.97 -9.86
CA ARG A 106 -5.33 5.64 -10.48
C ARG A 106 -4.59 4.52 -9.76
N ALA A 107 -3.51 4.83 -9.03
CA ALA A 107 -2.73 3.84 -8.30
C ALA A 107 -3.35 3.50 -6.92
N GLU A 108 -4.20 4.39 -6.39
CA GLU A 108 -4.89 4.19 -5.13
C GLU A 108 -6.32 3.67 -5.34
N TYR A 109 -6.71 2.62 -4.62
CA TYR A 109 -8.07 2.08 -4.66
C TYR A 109 -8.52 1.52 -3.32
N GLU A 110 -9.84 1.47 -3.12
CA GLU A 110 -10.42 0.89 -1.91
C GLU A 110 -10.42 -0.64 -1.96
N ILE A 111 -9.97 -1.26 -0.87
CA ILE A 111 -10.12 -2.69 -0.63
C ILE A 111 -11.51 -2.96 -0.05
N THR A 112 -12.33 -3.70 -0.78
CA THR A 112 -13.63 -4.13 -0.29
C THR A 112 -13.52 -5.42 0.53
N LEU A 113 -14.56 -5.77 1.29
CA LEU A 113 -14.61 -7.08 1.96
C LEU A 113 -14.56 -8.23 0.96
N LYS A 114 -15.15 -8.05 -0.24
CA LYS A 114 -15.08 -9.06 -1.30
C LYS A 114 -13.63 -9.30 -1.72
N ASP A 115 -12.84 -8.24 -1.89
CA ASP A 115 -11.43 -8.35 -2.26
C ASP A 115 -10.61 -8.99 -1.14
N ALA A 116 -10.95 -8.69 0.12
CA ALA A 116 -10.25 -9.17 1.30
C ALA A 116 -10.41 -10.68 1.56
N PHE A 117 -11.47 -11.29 1.03
CA PHE A 117 -11.72 -12.73 1.09
C PHE A 117 -11.53 -13.45 -0.26
N ALA A 118 -11.14 -12.72 -1.32
CA ALA A 118 -10.80 -13.31 -2.60
C ALA A 118 -9.49 -14.12 -2.48
N PRO A 119 -9.35 -15.26 -3.19
CA PRO A 119 -8.10 -15.98 -3.22
C PRO A 119 -6.97 -15.08 -3.79
N PRO A 120 -5.70 -15.33 -3.38
CA PRO A 120 -4.56 -14.65 -3.97
C PRO A 120 -4.54 -14.90 -5.49
N ARG A 121 -4.24 -13.84 -6.25
CA ARG A 121 -4.14 -13.89 -7.71
C ARG A 121 -2.79 -14.42 -8.16
#